data_AF-A0A1F8SNU6-F1
#
_entry.id   AF-A0A1F8SNU6-F1
#
_cell.length_a   1.000
_cell.length_b   1.000
_cell.length_c   1.000
_cell.angle_alpha   90.00
_cell.angle_beta   90.00
_cell.angle_gamma   90.00
#
_symmetry.space_group_name_H-M   'P 1'
#
loop_
_entity.id
_entity.type
_entity.pdbx_description
1 polymer ?
#
loop_
_entity_poly.entity_id
_entity_poly.type
_entity_poly.pdbx_seq_one_letter_code
_entity_poly.pdbx_strand_id
1 'polypeptide(L)'
;MNNKKMIPLDYVNGLMYELEKAFWDERGRGARFRMTTVGREHYQDRVRPLLQSPELEHILEVIQDVLQKDGITGQVSFDRDGRLLRVTVKRCIHQQVEERMIGRGIEPFTCVPANVIVLAIEEKLDRPVELAEIKMDQDGCQLLLVLFDQRPTLD
;
A
#
# COMPACT_ATOMS: atom_id res chain seq x y z
N MET A 1 -10.20 29.76 -12.29
CA MET A 1 -9.79 29.02 -13.50
C MET A 1 -8.89 27.87 -13.06
N ASN A 2 -9.46 26.67 -12.91
CA ASN A 2 -8.67 25.48 -12.56
C ASN A 2 -7.96 24.98 -13.81
N ASN A 3 -6.74 25.47 -14.03
CA ASN A 3 -5.85 24.92 -15.04
C ASN A 3 -5.33 23.59 -14.47
N LYS A 4 -6.13 22.51 -14.59
CA LYS A 4 -5.68 21.15 -14.23
C LYS A 4 -4.55 20.78 -15.16
N LYS A 5 -3.32 21.12 -14.78
CA LYS A 5 -2.12 20.61 -15.45
C LYS A 5 -2.11 19.10 -15.26
N MET A 6 -2.20 18.37 -16.36
CA MET A 6 -1.98 16.92 -16.34
C MET A 6 -0.48 16.66 -16.41
N ILE A 7 0.03 15.84 -15.49
CA ILE A 7 1.43 15.43 -15.45
C ILE A 7 1.50 14.02 -16.08
N PRO A 8 2.44 13.75 -17.00
CA PRO A 8 2.62 12.41 -17.55
C PRO A 8 2.89 11.38 -16.45
N LEU A 9 2.19 10.24 -16.48
CA LEU A 9 2.37 9.18 -15.49
C LEU A 9 3.80 8.62 -15.48
N ASP A 10 4.38 8.45 -16.66
CA ASP A 10 5.76 7.96 -16.81
C ASP A 10 6.80 8.86 -16.13
N TYR A 11 6.56 10.16 -16.13
CA TYR A 11 7.43 11.10 -15.42
C TYR A 11 7.33 10.89 -13.90
N VAL A 12 6.11 10.82 -13.35
CA VAL A 12 5.88 10.64 -11.91
C VAL A 12 6.46 9.31 -11.44
N ASN A 13 6.15 8.22 -12.14
CA ASN A 13 6.70 6.90 -11.83
C ASN A 13 8.21 6.82 -12.07
N GLY A 14 8.73 7.61 -13.01
CA GLY A 14 10.16 7.83 -13.20
C GLY A 14 10.83 8.30 -11.91
N LEU A 15 10.28 9.38 -11.32
CA LEU A 15 10.74 9.94 -10.06
C LEU A 15 10.52 9.01 -8.87
N MET A 16 9.36 8.33 -8.79
CA MET A 16 9.07 7.37 -7.71
C MET A 16 10.11 6.25 -7.67
N TYR A 17 10.43 5.67 -8.83
CA TYR A 17 11.51 4.68 -8.95
C TYR A 17 12.86 5.24 -8.47
N GLU A 18 13.24 6.45 -8.89
CA GLU A 18 14.54 7.02 -8.50
C GLU A 18 14.61 7.27 -6.99
N LEU A 19 13.53 7.75 -6.39
CA LEU A 19 13.41 7.94 -4.95
C LEU A 19 13.50 6.59 -4.21
N GLU A 20 12.69 5.61 -4.59
CA GLU A 20 12.73 4.28 -3.98
C GLU A 20 14.11 3.63 -4.10
N LYS A 21 14.71 3.70 -5.29
CA LYS A 21 16.05 3.17 -5.52
C LYS A 21 17.09 3.88 -4.66
N ALA A 22 17.06 5.22 -4.58
CA ALA A 22 18.01 5.96 -3.74
C ALA A 22 17.88 5.58 -2.26
N PHE A 23 16.66 5.38 -1.77
CA PHE A 23 16.41 4.90 -0.41
C PHE A 23 16.92 3.49 -0.18
N TRP A 24 16.74 2.61 -1.16
CA TRP A 24 17.27 1.24 -1.12
C TRP A 24 18.80 1.22 -1.16
N ASP A 25 19.43 2.00 -2.04
CA ASP A 25 20.88 2.06 -2.15
C ASP A 25 21.52 2.49 -0.82
N GLU A 26 20.88 3.39 -0.08
CA GLU A 26 21.35 3.88 1.21
C GLU A 26 21.08 2.90 2.38
N ARG A 27 19.95 2.17 2.38
CA ARG A 27 19.50 1.40 3.56
C ARG A 27 19.30 -0.09 3.35
N GLY A 28 19.42 -0.58 2.11
CA GLY A 28 19.00 -1.92 1.71
C GLY A 28 17.61 -2.27 2.24
N ARG A 29 17.48 -3.47 2.81
CA ARG A 29 16.23 -3.94 3.44
C ARG A 29 15.70 -3.03 4.55
N GLY A 30 16.57 -2.24 5.21
CA GLY A 30 16.16 -1.26 6.22
C GLY A 30 15.28 -0.13 5.67
N ALA A 31 15.24 0.07 4.35
CA ALA A 31 14.36 1.04 3.69
C ALA A 31 12.87 0.76 3.98
N ARG A 32 12.47 -0.51 4.11
CA ARG A 32 11.09 -0.94 4.40
C ARG A 32 10.50 -0.20 5.59
N PHE A 33 11.23 -0.14 6.71
CA PHE A 33 10.76 0.49 7.95
C PHE A 33 10.51 2.01 7.82
N ARG A 34 11.20 2.68 6.88
CA ARG A 34 11.03 4.11 6.65
C ARG A 34 9.87 4.42 5.70
N MET A 35 9.51 3.47 4.86
CA MET A 35 8.48 3.64 3.84
C MET A 35 7.07 3.21 4.28
N THR A 36 6.92 2.57 5.45
CA THR A 36 5.62 2.05 5.96
C THR A 36 4.53 3.12 6.11
N THR A 37 4.90 4.39 6.18
CA THR A 37 3.95 5.50 6.38
C THR A 37 3.72 6.34 5.12
N VAL A 38 4.37 6.00 4.01
CA VAL A 38 4.14 6.65 2.73
C VAL A 38 2.70 6.37 2.30
N GLY A 39 1.95 7.43 1.99
CA GLY A 39 0.50 7.36 1.75
C GLY A 39 -0.34 7.88 2.92
N ARG A 40 0.27 8.28 4.05
CA ARG A 40 -0.45 8.82 5.22
C ARG A 40 -1.37 10.01 4.89
N GLU A 41 -0.89 10.97 4.11
CA GLU A 41 -1.70 12.13 3.73
C GLU A 41 -2.90 11.71 2.86
N HIS A 42 -2.67 10.83 1.88
CA HIS A 42 -3.76 10.27 1.09
C HIS A 42 -4.79 9.54 1.96
N TYR A 43 -4.33 8.72 2.91
CA TYR A 43 -5.22 8.08 3.89
C TYR A 43 -6.02 9.12 4.70
N GLN A 44 -5.36 10.13 5.26
CA GLN A 44 -6.00 11.15 6.09
C GLN A 44 -7.06 11.96 5.34
N ASP A 45 -6.79 12.31 4.08
CA ASP A 45 -7.65 13.20 3.30
C ASP A 45 -8.74 12.46 2.54
N ARG A 46 -8.46 11.24 2.05
CA ARG A 46 -9.32 10.52 1.09
C ARG A 46 -10.06 9.35 1.72
N VAL A 47 -9.41 8.61 2.62
CA VAL A 47 -9.95 7.35 3.16
C VAL A 47 -10.57 7.55 4.53
N ARG A 48 -9.82 8.13 5.47
CA ARG A 48 -10.19 8.28 6.88
C ARG A 48 -11.58 8.92 7.09
N PRO A 49 -11.99 9.97 6.36
CA PRO A 49 -13.31 10.59 6.55
C PRO A 49 -14.49 9.68 6.17
N LEU A 50 -14.24 8.63 5.38
CA LEU A 50 -15.25 7.69 4.88
C LEU A 50 -15.37 6.42 5.75
N LEU A 51 -14.44 6.21 6.68
CA LEU A 51 -14.42 5.06 7.58
C LEU A 51 -15.42 5.24 8.74
N GLN A 52 -16.68 4.86 8.49
CA GLN A 52 -17.80 5.01 9.42
C GLN A 52 -17.98 3.80 10.36
N SER A 53 -17.40 2.66 10.05
CA SER A 53 -17.52 1.41 10.82
C SER A 53 -16.14 0.86 11.18
N PRO A 54 -15.98 0.25 12.38
CA PRO A 54 -14.79 -0.51 12.76
C PRO A 54 -14.87 -1.98 12.30
N GLU A 55 -15.70 -2.31 11.32
CA GLU A 55 -15.68 -3.65 10.69
C GLU A 55 -14.58 -3.73 9.63
N LEU A 56 -13.82 -4.82 9.61
CA LEU A 56 -12.69 -4.99 8.70
C LEU A 56 -13.16 -4.96 7.24
N GLU A 57 -14.25 -5.65 6.94
CA GLU A 57 -14.84 -5.72 5.61
C GLU A 57 -15.19 -4.31 5.09
N HIS A 58 -15.83 -3.49 5.94
CA HIS A 58 -16.14 -2.09 5.62
C HIS A 58 -14.88 -1.26 5.35
N ILE A 59 -13.83 -1.44 6.16
CA ILE A 59 -12.56 -0.73 5.97
C ILE A 59 -11.96 -1.07 4.60
N LEU A 60 -11.91 -2.35 4.25
CA LEU A 60 -11.32 -2.83 3.00
C LEU A 60 -12.14 -2.38 1.78
N GLU A 61 -13.47 -2.42 1.86
CA GLU A 61 -14.38 -1.91 0.83
C GLU A 61 -14.18 -0.41 0.58
N VAL A 62 -14.13 0.41 1.63
CA VAL A 62 -13.90 1.86 1.49
C VAL A 62 -12.54 2.14 0.83
N ILE A 63 -11.49 1.42 1.22
CA ILE A 63 -10.15 1.60 0.63
C ILE A 63 -10.16 1.24 -0.85
N GLN A 64 -10.73 0.08 -1.20
CA GLN A 64 -10.86 -0.34 -2.60
C GLN A 64 -11.57 0.74 -3.42
N ASP A 65 -12.71 1.22 -2.92
CA ASP A 65 -13.51 2.26 -3.55
C ASP A 65 -12.72 3.55 -3.79
N VAL A 66 -11.99 4.03 -2.79
CA VAL A 66 -11.18 5.25 -2.90
C VAL A 66 -10.04 5.07 -3.89
N LEU A 67 -9.28 3.98 -3.79
CA LEU A 67 -8.15 3.71 -4.69
C LEU A 67 -8.59 3.55 -6.15
N GLN A 68 -9.78 2.99 -6.39
CA GLN A 68 -10.37 2.89 -7.73
C GLN A 68 -10.88 4.24 -8.24
N LYS A 69 -11.62 5.00 -7.40
CA LYS A 69 -12.14 6.34 -7.77
C LYS A 69 -11.02 7.33 -8.06
N ASP A 70 -9.91 7.24 -7.33
CA ASP A 70 -8.73 8.07 -7.54
C ASP A 70 -7.85 7.57 -8.70
N GLY A 71 -8.22 6.46 -9.35
CA GLY A 71 -7.52 5.92 -10.52
C GLY A 71 -6.14 5.33 -10.20
N ILE A 72 -5.88 4.99 -8.94
CA ILE A 72 -4.59 4.42 -8.48
C ILE A 72 -4.53 2.92 -8.79
N THR A 73 -5.66 2.23 -8.65
CA THR A 73 -5.77 0.78 -8.91
C THR A 73 -7.00 0.49 -9.75
N GLY A 74 -6.95 -0.56 -10.57
CA GLY A 74 -8.13 -1.01 -11.31
C GLY A 74 -9.00 -1.99 -10.52
N GLN A 75 -8.39 -2.81 -9.66
CA GLN A 75 -9.10 -3.74 -8.78
C GLN A 75 -8.24 -4.03 -7.55
N VAL A 76 -8.89 -4.11 -6.39
CA VAL A 76 -8.31 -4.68 -5.18
C VAL A 76 -9.23 -5.83 -4.75
N SER A 77 -8.67 -6.96 -4.37
CA SER A 77 -9.42 -8.07 -3.77
C SER A 77 -8.76 -8.54 -2.50
N PHE A 78 -9.57 -9.01 -1.57
CA PHE A 78 -9.15 -9.40 -0.24
C PHE A 78 -9.60 -10.83 0.03
N ASP A 79 -8.70 -11.61 0.62
CA ASP A 79 -8.96 -12.95 1.13
C ASP A 79 -8.40 -13.05 2.55
N ARG A 80 -9.19 -13.59 3.48
CA ARG A 80 -8.83 -13.64 4.89
C ARG A 80 -8.84 -15.09 5.38
N ASP A 81 -7.70 -15.49 5.94
CA ASP A 81 -7.52 -16.78 6.59
C ASP A 81 -6.98 -16.56 8.02
N GLY A 82 -7.89 -16.56 8.99
CA GLY A 82 -7.59 -16.25 10.38
C GLY A 82 -6.96 -14.86 10.56
N ARG A 83 -5.65 -14.83 10.86
CA ARG A 83 -4.84 -13.61 11.03
C ARG A 83 -4.18 -13.13 9.73
N LEU A 84 -4.22 -13.93 8.68
CA LEU A 84 -3.62 -13.60 7.40
C LEU A 84 -4.65 -12.86 6.53
N LEU A 85 -4.28 -11.69 6.05
CA LEU A 85 -5.01 -10.94 5.05
C LEU A 85 -4.18 -10.92 3.76
N ARG A 86 -4.67 -11.63 2.76
CA ARG A 86 -4.12 -11.64 1.41
C ARG A 86 -4.81 -10.55 0.60
N VAL A 87 -4.02 -9.74 -0.08
CA VAL A 87 -4.53 -8.65 -0.92
C VAL A 87 -3.93 -8.77 -2.30
N THR A 88 -4.77 -8.78 -3.32
CA THR A 88 -4.33 -8.70 -4.71
C THR A 88 -4.68 -7.34 -5.26
N VAL A 89 -3.70 -6.61 -5.77
CA VAL A 89 -3.86 -5.30 -6.40
C VAL A 89 -3.57 -5.43 -7.89
N LYS A 90 -4.60 -5.22 -8.72
CA LYS A 90 -4.51 -5.29 -10.18
C LYS A 90 -4.53 -3.90 -10.80
N ARG A 91 -3.79 -3.74 -11.92
CA ARG A 91 -3.72 -2.49 -12.70
C ARG A 91 -3.34 -1.30 -11.81
N CYS A 92 -2.33 -1.46 -10.96
CA CYS A 92 -1.79 -0.38 -10.15
C CYS A 92 -0.98 0.56 -11.03
N ILE A 93 -1.16 1.88 -10.87
CA ILE A 93 -0.36 2.86 -11.63
C ILE A 93 1.14 2.76 -11.34
N HIS A 94 1.53 2.23 -10.18
CA HIS A 94 2.92 2.06 -9.77
C HIS A 94 3.55 0.74 -10.25
N GLN A 95 2.83 -0.11 -10.99
CA GLN A 95 3.34 -1.41 -11.43
C GLN A 95 4.71 -1.30 -12.14
N GLN A 96 4.87 -0.30 -13.01
CA GLN A 96 6.13 -0.08 -13.73
C GLN A 96 7.30 0.31 -12.83
N VAL A 97 7.04 0.85 -11.63
CA VAL A 97 8.08 1.14 -10.63
C VAL A 97 8.64 -0.19 -10.11
N GLU A 98 7.75 -1.08 -9.69
CA GLU A 98 8.12 -2.39 -9.15
C GLU A 98 8.81 -3.29 -10.18
N GLU A 99 8.33 -3.28 -11.43
CA GLU A 99 8.97 -3.99 -12.54
C GLU A 99 10.42 -3.54 -12.75
N ARG A 100 10.68 -2.22 -12.65
CA ARG A 100 12.04 -1.68 -12.77
C ARG A 100 12.92 -2.05 -11.58
N MET A 101 12.37 -2.06 -10.36
CA MET A 101 13.09 -2.47 -9.16
C MET A 101 13.48 -3.95 -9.24
N ILE A 102 12.53 -4.82 -9.61
CA ILE A 102 12.76 -6.26 -9.83
C ILE A 102 13.80 -6.49 -10.93
N GLY A 103 13.73 -5.73 -12.03
CA GLY A 103 14.72 -5.78 -13.10
C GLY A 103 16.15 -5.42 -12.66
N ARG A 104 16.33 -4.83 -11.47
CA ARG A 104 17.62 -4.55 -10.83
C ARG A 104 17.97 -5.55 -9.71
N GLY A 105 17.19 -6.61 -9.54
CA GLY A 105 17.37 -7.58 -8.46
C GLY A 105 16.96 -7.04 -7.08
N ILE A 106 16.14 -5.99 -7.04
CA ILE A 106 15.61 -5.42 -5.80
C ILE A 106 14.18 -5.91 -5.63
N GLU A 107 13.91 -6.57 -4.51
CA GLU A 107 12.56 -7.00 -4.17
C GLU A 107 11.66 -5.78 -3.84
N PRO A 108 10.37 -5.80 -4.21
CA PRO A 108 9.42 -4.79 -3.76
C PRO A 108 9.42 -4.68 -2.23
N PHE A 109 9.70 -3.48 -1.72
CA PHE A 109 9.83 -3.24 -0.27
C PHE A 109 8.86 -2.18 0.27
N THR A 110 8.06 -1.56 -0.59
CA THR A 110 7.04 -0.58 -0.24
C THR A 110 5.82 -0.78 -1.13
N CYS A 111 4.63 -0.43 -0.62
CA CYS A 111 3.40 -0.43 -1.43
C CYS A 111 2.41 0.55 -0.81
N VAL A 112 2.10 1.64 -1.52
CA VAL A 112 1.18 2.67 -1.00
C VAL A 112 -0.22 2.10 -0.69
N PRO A 113 -0.85 1.28 -1.56
CA PRO A 113 -2.07 0.57 -1.20
C PRO A 113 -1.95 -0.24 0.10
N ALA A 114 -0.87 -1.00 0.29
CA ALA A 114 -0.63 -1.77 1.51
C ALA A 114 -0.53 -0.87 2.74
N ASN A 115 0.24 0.23 2.65
CA ASN A 115 0.42 1.18 3.75
C ASN A 115 -0.91 1.83 4.16
N VAL A 116 -1.77 2.19 3.19
CA VAL A 116 -3.10 2.75 3.47
C VAL A 116 -3.97 1.73 4.21
N ILE A 117 -3.91 0.45 3.84
CA ILE A 117 -4.63 -0.63 4.55
C ILE A 117 -4.11 -0.78 5.98
N VAL A 118 -2.79 -0.84 6.17
CA VAL A 118 -2.17 -0.91 7.50
C VAL A 118 -2.63 0.26 8.37
N LEU A 119 -2.50 1.50 7.88
CA LEU A 119 -2.89 2.71 8.61
C LEU A 119 -4.37 2.70 9.02
N ALA A 120 -5.26 2.28 8.12
CA ALA A 120 -6.68 2.23 8.39
C ALA A 120 -7.05 1.19 9.45
N ILE A 121 -6.48 -0.03 9.34
CA ILE A 121 -6.72 -1.11 10.31
C ILE A 121 -6.16 -0.74 11.67
N GLU A 122 -4.92 -0.25 11.73
CA GLU A 122 -4.28 0.13 12.99
C GLU A 122 -5.05 1.25 13.71
N GLU A 123 -5.53 2.27 12.97
CA GLU A 123 -6.29 3.36 13.58
C GLU A 123 -7.70 2.94 14.00
N LYS A 124 -8.42 2.18 13.16
CA LYS A 124 -9.85 1.88 13.41
C LYS A 124 -10.06 0.69 14.33
N LEU A 125 -9.17 -0.30 14.28
CA LEU A 125 -9.31 -1.54 15.06
C LEU A 125 -8.41 -1.56 16.30
N ASP A 126 -7.47 -0.61 16.42
CA ASP A 126 -6.40 -0.60 17.43
C ASP A 126 -5.60 -1.92 17.47
N ARG A 127 -5.41 -2.53 16.29
CA ARG A 127 -4.70 -3.80 16.11
C ARG A 127 -3.41 -3.59 15.32
N PRO A 128 -2.27 -4.12 15.77
CA PRO A 128 -1.05 -4.08 14.97
C PRO A 128 -1.25 -4.83 13.66
N VAL A 129 -0.67 -4.30 12.59
CA VAL A 129 -0.63 -4.99 11.29
C VAL A 129 0.78 -4.96 10.74
N GLU A 130 1.30 -6.13 10.40
CA GLU A 130 2.57 -6.25 9.70
C GLU A 130 2.33 -6.56 8.23
N LEU A 131 2.82 -5.72 7.34
CA LEU A 131 3.02 -6.12 5.95
C LEU A 131 4.17 -7.12 5.94
N ALA A 132 3.90 -8.39 5.69
CA ALA A 132 4.89 -9.47 5.71
C ALA A 132 5.53 -9.67 4.34
N GLU A 133 4.75 -9.53 3.27
CA GLU A 133 5.23 -9.82 1.92
C GLU A 133 4.63 -8.87 0.88
N ILE A 134 5.46 -8.51 -0.10
CA ILE A 134 5.06 -7.84 -1.34
C ILE A 134 5.68 -8.65 -2.47
N LYS A 135 4.84 -9.22 -3.33
CA LYS A 135 5.25 -9.95 -4.53
C LYS A 135 4.52 -9.40 -5.73
N MET A 136 5.07 -9.63 -6.90
CA MET A 136 4.42 -9.32 -8.15
C MET A 136 4.41 -10.57 -9.02
N ASP A 137 3.24 -10.88 -9.57
CA ASP A 137 3.03 -11.97 -10.50
C ASP A 137 2.17 -11.52 -11.69
N GLN A 138 1.71 -12.47 -12.51
CA GLN A 138 0.90 -12.18 -13.69
C GLN A 138 -0.47 -11.56 -13.37
N ASP A 139 -0.96 -11.75 -12.14
CA ASP A 139 -2.25 -11.26 -11.69
C ASP A 139 -2.16 -9.88 -11.03
N GLY A 140 -0.96 -9.39 -10.72
CA GLY A 140 -0.71 -8.07 -10.14
C GLY A 140 0.21 -8.13 -8.93
N CYS A 141 0.10 -7.14 -8.04
CA CYS A 141 0.82 -7.16 -6.78
C CYS A 141 0.07 -8.02 -5.76
N GLN A 142 0.75 -9.01 -5.20
CA GLN A 142 0.27 -9.87 -4.12
C GLN A 142 0.87 -9.40 -2.80
N LEU A 143 0.02 -9.07 -1.85
CA LEU A 143 0.40 -8.54 -0.54
C LEU A 143 -0.07 -9.51 0.53
N LEU A 144 0.78 -9.76 1.52
CA LEU A 144 0.41 -10.52 2.70
C LEU A 144 0.54 -9.62 3.92
N LEU A 145 -0.57 -9.40 4.61
CA LEU A 145 -0.62 -8.70 5.88
C LEU A 145 -0.95 -9.68 7.00
N VAL A 146 -0.31 -9.51 8.15
CA VAL A 146 -0.56 -10.27 9.38
C VAL A 146 -1.23 -9.33 10.37
N LEU A 147 -2.47 -9.67 10.76
CA LEU A 147 -3.25 -8.94 11.75
C LEU A 147 -3.03 -9.59 13.12
N PHE A 148 -2.59 -8.79 14.09
CA PHE A 148 -2.40 -9.25 15.46
C PHE A 148 -3.62 -8.92 16.33
N ASP A 149 -3.96 -9.81 17.26
CA ASP A 149 -5.13 -9.62 18.12
C ASP A 149 -4.93 -8.52 19.16
N GLN A 150 -3.69 -8.32 19.61
CA GLN A 150 -3.29 -7.31 20.59
C GLN A 150 -1.88 -6.81 20.28
N ARG A 151 -1.57 -5.59 20.72
CA ARG A 151 -0.18 -5.12 20.77
C ARG A 151 0.62 -6.05 21.68
N PRO A 152 1.80 -6.53 21.26
CA PRO A 152 2.69 -7.25 22.17
C PRO A 152 2.96 -6.39 23.40
N THR A 153 2.65 -6.89 24.59
CA THR A 153 3.05 -6.26 25.85
C THR A 153 4.40 -6.82 26.27
N LEU A 154 5.24 -5.96 26.87
CA LEU A 154 6.52 -6.34 27.46
C LEU A 154 6.33 -6.69 28.94
N ASP A 155 5.35 -7.54 29.23
CA ASP A 155 5.09 -8.02 30.60
C ASP A 155 6.06 -9.15 30.98
#